data_AF-A0A379WVY3-F1
#
_entry.id   AF-A0A379WVY3-F1
#
_cell.length_a   1.000
_cell.length_b   1.000
_cell.length_c   1.000
_cell.angle_alpha   90.00
_cell.angle_beta   90.00
_cell.angle_gamma   90.00
#
_symmetry.space_group_name_H-M   'P 1'
#
loop_
_entity.id
_entity.type
_entity.pdbx_description
1 polymer ?
#
loop_
_entity_poly.entity_id
_entity_poly.type
_entity_poly.pdbx_seq_one_letter_code
_entity_poly.pdbx_strand_id
1 'polypeptide(L)'
;MCQRAIANIDISKEYDESMGSNDVHYQSFARMADFFGRDMQAHRHDQFFQMHFLDTGQIELQLDDHRYSVQAPLFVLTPPSVPHAFITESDSDGHVLTVREELVWPLLEVLYPGTREAFGLPGICLSLADKPNELAALKHYWQLIERESTEQLAGCEHTLVLLAQAVFTLLLRNAKLDDHAATGDAR
;
A
#
# COMPACT_ATOMS: atom_id res chain seq x y z
N MET A 1 23.77 21.49 3.87
CA MET A 1 22.32 21.32 3.60
C MET A 1 21.76 20.53 4.76
N CYS A 2 20.74 21.03 5.44
CA CYS A 2 20.16 20.36 6.61
C CYS A 2 19.33 19.18 6.09
N GLN A 3 19.82 17.95 6.20
CA GLN A 3 18.99 16.76 5.96
C GLN A 3 17.86 16.82 6.99
N ARG A 4 16.63 17.11 6.52
CA ARG A 4 15.44 16.93 7.33
C ARG A 4 15.40 15.45 7.71
N ALA A 5 15.36 15.15 9.01
CA ALA A 5 15.22 13.77 9.46
C ALA A 5 13.91 13.19 8.91
N ILE A 6 13.98 11.99 8.33
CA ILE A 6 12.81 11.27 7.84
C ILE A 6 11.94 10.95 9.05
N ALA A 7 10.70 11.46 9.04
CA ALA A 7 9.76 11.28 10.14
C ALA A 7 9.37 9.80 10.25
N ASN A 8 9.26 9.28 11.47
CA ASN A 8 8.65 7.97 11.72
C ASN A 8 7.22 8.22 12.20
N ILE A 9 6.25 7.90 11.35
CA ILE A 9 4.83 8.04 11.66
C ILE A 9 4.39 6.82 12.46
N ASP A 10 3.84 7.08 13.65
CA ASP A 10 3.26 6.06 14.49
C ASP A 10 1.81 5.81 14.05
N ILE A 11 1.68 4.96 13.03
CA ILE A 11 0.40 4.51 12.47
C ILE A 11 -0.58 4.08 13.57
N SER A 12 -0.11 3.42 14.63
CA SER A 12 -0.97 2.93 15.71
C SER A 12 -1.65 4.05 16.53
N LYS A 13 -1.11 5.27 16.49
CA LYS A 13 -1.66 6.44 17.19
C LYS A 13 -2.41 7.40 16.28
N GLU A 14 -2.06 7.44 15.00
CA GLU A 14 -2.71 8.32 14.03
C GLU A 14 -4.03 7.74 13.52
N TYR A 15 -4.15 6.41 13.47
CA TYR A 15 -5.42 5.75 13.31
C TYR A 15 -6.12 5.67 14.67
N ASP A 16 -7.21 6.41 14.81
CA ASP A 16 -7.99 6.54 16.04
C ASP A 16 -8.27 5.17 16.68
N GLU A 17 -7.87 5.01 17.96
CA GLU A 17 -7.97 3.78 18.76
C GLU A 17 -9.42 3.24 18.89
N SER A 18 -10.40 3.98 18.37
CA SER A 18 -11.83 3.68 18.37
C SER A 18 -12.31 2.75 17.24
N MET A 19 -11.45 2.39 16.27
CA MET A 19 -11.85 1.77 14.98
C MET A 19 -11.60 0.26 14.84
N GLY A 20 -11.56 -0.51 15.93
CA GLY A 20 -11.49 -1.99 15.86
C GLY A 20 -10.16 -2.55 15.32
N SER A 21 -9.96 -3.86 15.44
CA SER A 21 -8.69 -4.62 15.35
C SER A 21 -7.47 -3.87 14.81
N ASN A 22 -6.48 -3.81 15.70
CA ASN A 22 -5.13 -3.29 15.52
C ASN A 22 -4.37 -3.79 14.27
N ASP A 23 -4.86 -4.79 13.53
CA ASP A 23 -4.08 -5.55 12.56
C ASP A 23 -4.32 -5.15 11.09
N VAL A 24 -5.52 -4.67 10.74
CA VAL A 24 -5.88 -4.26 9.38
C VAL A 24 -6.75 -3.01 9.41
N HIS A 25 -6.29 -1.96 8.76
CA HIS A 25 -7.05 -0.72 8.59
C HIS A 25 -7.26 -0.42 7.11
N TYR A 26 -8.50 -0.09 6.74
CA TYR A 26 -8.87 0.38 5.42
C TYR A 26 -9.30 1.86 5.48
N GLN A 27 -8.90 2.61 4.47
CA GLN A 27 -9.49 3.91 4.16
C GLN A 27 -9.49 4.17 2.65
N SER A 28 -10.36 5.07 2.19
CA SER A 28 -10.23 5.61 0.83
C SER A 28 -9.00 6.52 0.74
N PHE A 29 -8.41 6.59 -0.46
CA PHE A 29 -7.28 7.45 -0.73
C PHE A 29 -7.66 8.93 -0.55
N ALA A 30 -8.83 9.34 -1.05
CA ALA A 30 -9.34 10.69 -0.84
C ALA A 30 -9.38 11.09 0.66
N ARG A 31 -9.88 10.20 1.53
CA ARG A 31 -9.93 10.47 2.98
C ARG A 31 -8.53 10.60 3.59
N MET A 32 -7.57 9.80 3.11
CA MET A 32 -6.16 9.93 3.52
C MET A 32 -5.59 11.29 3.11
N ALA A 33 -5.79 11.66 1.85
CA ALA A 33 -5.31 12.90 1.27
C ALA A 33 -5.94 14.14 1.91
N ASP A 34 -7.20 14.06 2.35
CA ASP A 34 -7.85 15.15 3.09
C ASP A 34 -7.23 15.38 4.48
N PHE A 35 -6.72 14.32 5.11
CA PHE A 35 -6.13 14.38 6.45
C PHE A 35 -4.63 14.75 6.42
N PHE A 36 -3.86 14.09 5.56
CA PHE A 36 -2.39 14.27 5.47
C PHE A 36 -1.95 15.25 4.38
N GLY A 37 -2.85 15.62 3.47
CA GLY A 37 -2.54 16.39 2.27
C GLY A 37 -2.17 15.51 1.08
N ARG A 38 -2.09 16.15 -0.09
CA ARG A 38 -1.68 15.52 -1.37
C ARG A 38 -0.17 15.64 -1.65
N ASP A 39 0.56 16.27 -0.75
CA ASP A 39 2.03 16.34 -0.73
C ASP A 39 2.51 15.74 0.60
N MET A 40 2.61 14.40 0.61
CA MET A 40 3.06 13.66 1.78
C MET A 40 4.59 13.57 1.74
N GLN A 41 5.20 14.42 2.54
CA GLN A 41 6.64 14.54 2.70
C GLN A 41 7.28 13.22 3.13
N ALA A 42 8.58 13.05 2.86
CA ALA A 42 9.31 11.83 3.16
C ALA A 42 9.14 11.38 4.63
N HIS A 43 8.59 10.19 4.79
CA HIS A 43 8.35 9.56 6.08
C HIS A 43 8.56 8.05 5.97
N ARG A 44 8.53 7.37 7.10
CA ARG A 44 8.47 5.91 7.21
C ARG A 44 7.50 5.55 8.32
N HIS A 45 7.12 4.28 8.37
CA HIS A 45 6.35 3.70 9.46
C HIS A 45 6.92 2.32 9.77
N ASP A 46 6.96 1.95 11.05
CA ASP A 46 7.39 0.62 11.47
C ASP A 46 6.18 -0.32 11.66
N GLN A 47 6.40 -1.64 11.68
CA GLN A 47 5.40 -2.69 12.00
C GLN A 47 4.23 -2.87 11.02
N PHE A 48 4.08 -2.00 10.03
CA PHE A 48 2.99 -2.05 9.06
C PHE A 48 3.50 -2.00 7.62
N PHE A 49 2.85 -2.78 6.77
CA PHE A 49 2.84 -2.54 5.33
C PHE A 49 1.69 -1.59 4.99
N GLN A 50 1.93 -0.63 4.10
CA GLN A 50 0.85 0.09 3.45
C GLN A 50 0.79 -0.26 1.97
N MET A 51 -0.42 -0.54 1.51
CA MET A 51 -0.75 -0.81 0.12
C MET A 51 -1.70 0.26 -0.37
N HIS A 52 -1.23 1.06 -1.32
CA HIS A 52 -2.02 2.06 -2.00
C HIS A 52 -2.40 1.52 -3.37
N PHE A 53 -3.70 1.45 -3.66
CA PHE A 53 -4.20 1.18 -4.99
C PHE A 53 -4.88 2.44 -5.50
N LEU A 54 -4.43 2.97 -6.62
CA LEU A 54 -5.08 4.11 -7.28
C LEU A 54 -5.85 3.61 -8.49
N ASP A 55 -7.12 3.99 -8.60
CA ASP A 55 -7.98 3.71 -9.74
C ASP A 55 -7.86 4.82 -10.80
N THR A 56 -7.71 6.07 -10.35
CA THR A 56 -7.60 7.26 -11.19
C THR A 56 -6.44 8.17 -10.78
N GLY A 57 -6.13 9.13 -11.66
CA GLY A 57 -5.12 10.16 -11.44
C GLY A 57 -3.68 9.70 -11.61
N GLN A 58 -2.77 10.57 -11.20
CA GLN A 58 -1.32 10.40 -11.33
C GLN A 58 -0.65 10.55 -9.97
N ILE A 59 0.49 9.87 -9.80
CA ILE A 59 1.32 9.97 -8.61
C ILE A 59 2.79 10.17 -9.00
N GLU A 60 3.44 11.11 -8.32
CA GLU A 60 4.89 11.15 -8.19
C GLU A 60 5.27 10.53 -6.85
N LEU A 61 6.11 9.51 -6.89
CA LEU A 61 6.44 8.70 -5.73
C LEU A 61 7.95 8.61 -5.58
N GLN A 62 8.44 8.79 -4.36
CA GLN A 62 9.77 8.36 -3.98
C GLN A 62 9.64 7.13 -3.08
N LEU A 63 10.25 6.00 -3.47
CA LEU A 63 10.43 4.82 -2.62
C LEU A 63 11.93 4.62 -2.44
N ASP A 64 12.40 4.80 -1.21
CA ASP A 64 13.83 4.77 -0.90
C ASP A 64 14.60 5.77 -1.79
N ASP A 65 15.60 5.30 -2.55
CA ASP A 65 16.37 6.11 -3.50
C ASP A 65 15.74 6.19 -4.91
N HIS A 66 14.60 5.54 -5.15
CA HIS A 66 13.96 5.49 -6.46
C HIS A 66 12.80 6.47 -6.58
N ARG A 67 12.68 7.09 -7.76
CA ARG A 67 11.58 8.00 -8.10
C ARG A 67 10.76 7.44 -9.25
N TYR A 68 9.45 7.54 -9.12
CA TYR A 68 8.47 7.07 -10.08
C TYR A 68 7.50 8.21 -10.40
N SER A 69 7.11 8.31 -11.67
CA SER A 69 5.94 9.10 -12.08
C SER A 69 5.06 8.18 -12.89
N VAL A 70 3.88 7.85 -12.37
CA VAL A 70 3.06 6.75 -12.89
C VAL A 70 1.58 7.14 -12.88
N GLN A 71 0.89 6.75 -13.95
CA GLN A 71 -0.56 6.94 -14.11
C GLN A 71 -1.33 5.73 -13.60
N ALA A 72 -2.45 5.97 -12.91
CA ALA A 72 -3.38 4.93 -12.50
C ALA A 72 -4.03 4.23 -13.72
N PRO A 73 -4.43 2.95 -13.61
CA PRO A 73 -4.48 2.18 -12.38
C PRO A 73 -3.14 1.55 -12.01
N LEU A 74 -2.79 1.62 -10.73
CA LEU A 74 -1.50 1.14 -10.20
C LEU A 74 -1.65 0.71 -8.74
N PHE A 75 -0.67 -0.06 -8.27
CA PHE A 75 -0.48 -0.23 -6.83
C PHE A 75 0.94 0.14 -6.39
N VAL A 76 1.02 0.65 -5.17
CA VAL A 76 2.25 0.93 -4.44
C VAL A 76 2.24 0.11 -3.16
N LEU A 77 3.33 -0.58 -2.88
CA LEU A 77 3.57 -1.23 -1.60
C LEU A 77 4.74 -0.54 -0.89
N THR A 78 4.50 -0.06 0.32
CA THR A 78 5.51 0.50 1.23
C THR A 78 5.71 -0.46 2.40
N PRO A 79 6.85 -1.17 2.44
CA PRO A 79 7.18 -2.07 3.54
C PRO A 79 7.53 -1.32 4.83
N PRO A 80 7.51 -2.00 5.99
CA PRO A 80 7.97 -1.42 7.24
C PRO A 80 9.37 -0.82 7.12
N SER A 81 9.55 0.36 7.73
CA SER A 81 10.79 1.12 7.82
C SER A 81 11.36 1.65 6.49
N VAL A 82 10.73 1.38 5.33
CA VAL A 82 11.14 1.91 4.03
C VAL A 82 10.69 3.37 3.90
N PRO A 83 11.61 4.34 3.76
CA PRO A 83 11.24 5.73 3.55
C PRO A 83 10.50 5.92 2.23
N HIS A 84 9.46 6.72 2.25
CA HIS A 84 8.69 7.06 1.07
C HIS A 84 8.07 8.45 1.16
N ALA A 85 7.80 9.04 0.00
CA ALA A 85 7.11 10.31 -0.16
C ALA A 85 6.20 10.22 -1.38
N PHE A 86 5.08 10.92 -1.38
CA PHE A 86 4.19 10.93 -2.53
C PHE A 86 3.51 12.28 -2.74
N ILE A 87 3.42 12.66 -4.00
CA ILE A 87 2.65 13.79 -4.49
C ILE A 87 1.59 13.24 -5.42
N THR A 88 0.34 13.60 -5.17
CA THR A 88 -0.79 13.16 -5.99
C THR A 88 -1.58 14.33 -6.53
N GLU A 89 -2.07 14.17 -7.75
CA GLU A 89 -2.98 15.14 -8.36
C GLU A 89 -4.36 15.14 -7.68
N SER A 90 -5.15 16.17 -7.95
CA SER A 90 -6.48 16.35 -7.33
C SER A 90 -7.49 15.28 -7.76
N ASP A 91 -7.29 14.64 -8.91
CA ASP A 91 -8.14 13.58 -9.46
C ASP A 91 -7.66 12.16 -9.09
N SER A 92 -6.57 12.06 -8.31
CA SER A 92 -6.08 10.79 -7.78
C SER A 92 -6.96 10.28 -6.65
N ASP A 93 -7.48 9.07 -6.83
CA ASP A 93 -8.34 8.39 -5.86
C ASP A 93 -8.21 6.86 -5.94
N GLY A 94 -8.67 6.18 -4.89
CA GLY A 94 -8.59 4.73 -4.75
C GLY A 94 -8.63 4.28 -3.29
N HIS A 95 -7.81 3.30 -2.94
CA HIS A 95 -7.90 2.54 -1.71
C HIS A 95 -6.55 2.44 -1.01
N VAL A 96 -6.56 2.48 0.32
CA VAL A 96 -5.37 2.29 1.15
C VAL A 96 -5.65 1.20 2.18
N LEU A 97 -4.77 0.21 2.21
CA LEU A 97 -4.73 -0.82 3.24
C LEU A 97 -3.47 -0.70 4.06
N THR A 98 -3.61 -0.56 5.37
CA THR A 98 -2.53 -0.64 6.34
C THR A 98 -2.66 -1.96 7.09
N VAL A 99 -1.63 -2.81 7.01
CA VAL A 99 -1.69 -4.20 7.51
C VAL A 99 -0.46 -4.50 8.35
N ARG A 100 -0.68 -5.11 9.52
CA ARG A 100 0.41 -5.58 10.39
C ARG A 100 1.33 -6.53 9.66
N GLU A 101 2.62 -6.33 9.86
CA GLU A 101 3.65 -7.07 9.14
C GLU A 101 3.57 -8.60 9.36
N GLU A 102 3.12 -9.05 10.54
CA GLU A 102 2.95 -10.46 10.87
C GLU A 102 1.94 -11.17 9.98
N LEU A 103 0.97 -10.43 9.42
CA LEU A 103 -0.04 -10.97 8.49
C LEU A 103 0.47 -11.07 7.05
N VAL A 104 1.50 -10.29 6.69
CA VAL A 104 2.00 -10.17 5.32
C VAL A 104 3.27 -11.00 5.11
N TRP A 105 4.17 -11.06 6.10
CA TRP A 105 5.42 -11.81 6.00
C TRP A 105 5.25 -13.29 5.56
N PRO A 106 4.26 -14.05 6.07
CA PRO A 106 4.03 -15.41 5.60
C PRO A 106 3.67 -15.49 4.11
N LEU A 107 2.95 -14.49 3.58
CA LEU A 107 2.59 -14.43 2.16
C LEU A 107 3.84 -14.18 1.30
N LEU A 108 4.70 -13.27 1.75
CA LEU A 108 5.95 -12.96 1.07
C LEU A 108 6.89 -14.16 1.04
N GLU A 109 6.99 -14.94 2.11
CA GLU A 109 7.80 -16.16 2.11
C GLU A 109 7.31 -17.22 1.11
N VAL A 110 6.00 -17.29 0.88
CA VAL A 110 5.41 -18.19 -0.14
C VAL A 110 5.67 -17.69 -1.56
N LEU A 111 5.51 -16.39 -1.80
CA LEU A 111 5.65 -15.79 -3.13
C LEU A 111 7.12 -15.59 -3.53
N TYR A 112 7.97 -15.31 -2.55
CA TYR A 112 9.36 -14.92 -2.67
C TYR A 112 10.19 -15.57 -1.56
N PRO A 113 10.50 -16.87 -1.68
CA PRO A 113 11.23 -17.61 -0.65
C PRO A 113 12.58 -16.95 -0.31
N GLY A 114 12.87 -16.81 0.99
CA GLY A 114 14.12 -16.20 1.48
C GLY A 114 14.09 -14.68 1.64
N THR A 115 13.00 -13.99 1.30
CA THR A 115 12.90 -12.53 1.41
C THR A 115 13.02 -12.01 2.84
N ARG A 116 12.62 -12.81 3.84
CA ARG A 116 12.77 -12.42 5.26
C ARG A 116 14.24 -12.36 5.70
N GLU A 117 15.11 -13.14 5.07
CA GLU A 117 16.52 -13.27 5.46
C GLU A 117 17.46 -12.44 4.56
N ALA A 118 17.03 -12.10 3.33
CA ALA A 118 17.89 -11.68 2.23
C ALA A 118 17.85 -10.18 1.89
N PHE A 119 17.91 -9.30 2.89
CA PHE A 119 17.72 -7.83 2.76
C PHE A 119 16.22 -7.49 2.58
N GLY A 120 15.75 -6.50 3.36
CA GLY A 120 14.33 -6.17 3.47
C GLY A 120 13.65 -5.93 2.12
N LEU A 121 12.34 -6.19 2.05
CA LEU A 121 11.54 -5.98 0.85
C LEU A 121 11.67 -4.51 0.40
N PRO A 122 12.07 -4.22 -0.85
CA PRO A 122 12.04 -2.86 -1.37
C PRO A 122 10.59 -2.38 -1.53
N GLY A 123 10.42 -1.06 -1.62
CA GLY A 123 9.16 -0.50 -2.08
C GLY A 123 8.83 -1.00 -3.49
N ILE A 124 7.55 -1.27 -3.75
CA ILE A 124 7.07 -1.73 -5.07
C ILE A 124 6.12 -0.67 -5.63
N CYS A 125 6.28 -0.32 -6.90
CA CYS A 125 5.31 0.48 -7.65
C CYS A 125 5.08 -0.21 -8.99
N LEU A 126 3.84 -0.60 -9.29
CA LEU A 126 3.50 -1.34 -10.49
C LEU A 126 2.22 -0.80 -11.14
N SER A 127 2.28 -0.53 -12.45
CA SER A 127 1.08 -0.30 -13.24
C SER A 127 0.27 -1.58 -13.43
N LEU A 128 -1.05 -1.45 -13.38
CA LEU A 128 -2.03 -2.51 -13.62
C LEU A 128 -2.83 -2.27 -14.90
N ALA A 129 -2.46 -1.27 -15.70
CA ALA A 129 -3.17 -0.90 -16.92
C ALA A 129 -3.29 -2.05 -17.94
N ASP A 130 -2.30 -2.94 -17.98
CA ASP A 130 -2.26 -4.13 -18.84
C ASP A 130 -2.90 -5.38 -18.21
N LYS A 131 -3.55 -5.25 -17.04
CA LYS A 131 -4.08 -6.38 -16.24
C LYS A 131 -5.59 -6.29 -16.00
N PRO A 132 -6.42 -6.33 -17.07
CA PRO A 132 -7.86 -6.11 -16.95
C PRO A 132 -8.57 -7.13 -16.04
N ASN A 133 -8.11 -8.38 -16.01
CA ASN A 133 -8.68 -9.40 -15.14
C ASN A 133 -8.40 -9.11 -13.65
N GLU A 134 -7.20 -8.62 -13.34
CA GLU A 134 -6.83 -8.25 -11.97
C GLU A 134 -7.62 -7.02 -11.51
N LEU A 135 -7.74 -6.00 -12.38
CA LEU A 135 -8.57 -4.84 -12.10
C LEU A 135 -10.04 -5.21 -11.85
N ALA A 136 -10.58 -6.12 -12.65
CA ALA A 136 -11.95 -6.61 -12.45
C ALA A 136 -12.11 -7.35 -11.11
N ALA A 137 -11.14 -8.18 -10.72
CA ALA A 137 -11.15 -8.86 -9.43
C ALA A 137 -11.05 -7.86 -8.26
N LEU A 138 -10.07 -6.95 -8.32
CA LEU A 138 -9.82 -5.92 -7.30
C LEU A 138 -11.04 -5.07 -7.03
N LYS A 139 -11.80 -4.69 -8.07
CA LYS A 139 -13.05 -3.95 -7.91
C LYS A 139 -14.03 -4.64 -6.95
N HIS A 140 -14.12 -5.97 -6.98
CA HIS A 140 -14.98 -6.73 -6.08
C HIS A 140 -14.38 -6.82 -4.68
N TYR A 141 -13.07 -7.04 -4.58
CA TYR A 141 -12.37 -7.08 -3.28
C TYR A 141 -12.51 -5.75 -2.53
N TRP A 142 -12.33 -4.62 -3.21
CA TRP A 142 -12.43 -3.31 -2.58
C TRP A 142 -13.82 -3.01 -2.03
N GLN A 143 -14.87 -3.38 -2.77
CA GLN A 143 -16.25 -3.27 -2.29
C GLN A 143 -16.50 -4.10 -1.02
N LEU A 144 -15.94 -5.31 -0.95
CA LEU A 144 -16.06 -6.16 0.24
C LEU A 144 -15.25 -5.59 1.42
N ILE A 145 -14.02 -5.14 1.18
CA ILE A 145 -13.16 -4.55 2.22
C ILE A 145 -13.80 -3.28 2.79
N GLU A 146 -14.26 -2.38 1.94
CA GLU A 146 -14.94 -1.16 2.36
C GLU A 146 -16.16 -1.50 3.23
N ARG A 147 -16.98 -2.46 2.77
CA ARG A 147 -18.15 -2.92 3.51
C ARG A 147 -17.77 -3.47 4.89
N GLU A 148 -16.84 -4.42 4.97
CA GLU A 148 -16.43 -5.02 6.24
C GLU A 148 -15.71 -4.03 7.17
N SER A 149 -15.09 -2.98 6.63
CA SER A 149 -14.44 -1.92 7.42
C SER A 149 -15.40 -0.89 8.00
N THR A 150 -16.58 -0.74 7.40
CA THR A 150 -17.54 0.31 7.75
C THR A 150 -18.79 -0.26 8.44
N GLU A 151 -19.25 -1.42 8.00
CA GLU A 151 -20.36 -2.14 8.61
C GLU A 151 -19.83 -2.93 9.82
N GLN A 152 -20.37 -2.67 11.01
CA GLN A 152 -20.02 -3.39 12.24
C GLN A 152 -20.65 -4.80 12.27
N LEU A 153 -20.32 -5.62 11.28
CA LEU A 153 -20.83 -6.98 11.12
C LEU A 153 -20.13 -7.92 12.10
N ALA A 154 -20.83 -8.98 12.51
CA ALA A 154 -20.21 -10.01 13.33
C ALA A 154 -19.09 -10.71 12.54
N GLY A 155 -17.86 -10.65 13.06
CA GLY A 155 -16.68 -11.25 12.45
C GLY A 155 -15.99 -10.39 11.38
N CYS A 156 -16.37 -9.11 11.25
CA CYS A 156 -15.79 -8.22 10.23
C CYS A 156 -14.26 -8.15 10.31
N GLU A 157 -13.67 -8.08 11.49
CA GLU A 157 -12.21 -8.05 11.69
C GLU A 157 -11.53 -9.29 11.09
N HIS A 158 -12.12 -10.48 11.28
CA HIS A 158 -11.59 -11.70 10.71
C HIS A 158 -11.70 -11.72 9.19
N THR A 159 -12.85 -11.29 8.67
CA THR A 159 -13.06 -11.18 7.22
C THR A 159 -12.11 -10.18 6.59
N LEU A 160 -11.87 -9.03 7.23
CA LEU A 160 -10.91 -8.01 6.77
C LEU A 160 -9.50 -8.56 6.67
N VAL A 161 -9.04 -9.34 7.66
CA VAL A 161 -7.73 -10.02 7.59
C VAL A 161 -7.65 -10.93 6.37
N LEU A 162 -8.66 -11.77 6.13
CA LEU A 162 -8.68 -12.68 4.99
C LEU A 162 -8.70 -11.93 3.64
N LEU A 163 -9.50 -10.87 3.55
CA LEU A 163 -9.58 -10.03 2.34
C LEU A 163 -8.27 -9.29 2.08
N ALA A 164 -7.66 -8.71 3.12
CA ALA A 164 -6.37 -8.03 3.01
C ALA A 164 -5.28 -9.00 2.53
N GLN A 165 -5.18 -10.19 3.12
CA GLN A 165 -4.23 -11.21 2.67
C GLN A 165 -4.47 -11.65 1.23
N ALA A 166 -5.74 -11.78 0.82
CA ALA A 166 -6.08 -12.12 -0.56
C ALA A 166 -5.65 -11.02 -1.54
N VAL A 167 -5.92 -9.75 -1.25
CA VAL A 167 -5.54 -8.60 -2.10
C VAL A 167 -4.02 -8.43 -2.14
N PHE A 168 -3.33 -8.53 -1.01
CA PHE A 168 -1.87 -8.53 -0.96
C PHE A 168 -1.28 -9.62 -1.84
N THR A 169 -1.79 -10.85 -1.72
CA THR A 169 -1.34 -11.98 -2.53
C THR A 169 -1.58 -11.73 -4.03
N LEU A 170 -2.76 -11.23 -4.39
CA LEU A 170 -3.12 -10.95 -5.78
C LEU A 170 -2.20 -9.90 -6.40
N LEU A 171 -1.95 -8.79 -5.71
CA LEU A 171 -1.08 -7.73 -6.21
C LEU A 171 0.39 -8.13 -6.21
N LEU A 172 0.86 -8.80 -5.16
CA LEU A 172 2.24 -9.26 -5.07
C LEU A 172 2.58 -10.31 -6.14
N ARG A 173 1.63 -11.15 -6.61
CA ARG A 173 1.88 -12.07 -7.73
C ARG A 173 2.24 -11.35 -9.04
N ASN A 174 1.86 -10.09 -9.17
CA ASN A 174 2.12 -9.29 -10.35
C ASN A 174 3.48 -8.57 -10.30
N ALA A 175 4.13 -8.54 -9.13
CA ALA A 175 5.46 -7.97 -8.97
C ALA A 175 6.53 -9.05 -9.21
N LYS A 176 7.68 -8.63 -9.76
CA LYS A 176 8.88 -9.44 -9.85
C LYS A 176 9.97 -8.72 -9.06
N LEU A 177 10.42 -9.32 -7.96
CA LEU A 177 11.47 -8.72 -7.13
C LEU A 177 12.84 -8.70 -7.84
N ASP A 178 13.02 -9.49 -8.90
CA ASP A 178 14.26 -9.51 -9.68
C ASP A 178 14.42 -8.30 -10.62
N ASP A 179 13.35 -7.51 -10.86
CA ASP A 179 13.32 -6.43 -11.87
C ASP A 179 13.58 -5.02 -11.29
N HIS A 180 13.95 -4.89 -10.00
CA HIS A 180 14.24 -3.57 -9.38
C HIS A 180 15.45 -2.83 -9.99
N ALA A 181 16.12 -3.39 -11.01
CA ALA A 181 17.14 -2.70 -11.80
C ALA A 181 16.61 -2.02 -13.08
N ALA A 182 15.39 -2.30 -13.57
CA ALA A 182 14.98 -1.78 -14.87
C ALA A 182 13.46 -1.79 -15.12
N THR A 183 12.76 -0.73 -14.73
CA THR A 183 11.69 -0.13 -15.56
C THR A 183 11.46 1.33 -15.12
N GLY A 184 12.51 2.13 -15.18
CA GLY A 184 12.39 3.57 -15.39
C GLY A 184 12.32 3.84 -16.89
N ASP A 185 11.13 3.75 -17.47
CA ASP A 185 10.73 4.53 -18.66
C ASP A 185 9.29 4.16 -19.04
N ALA A 186 8.34 4.97 -18.58
CA ALA A 186 7.12 5.24 -19.34
C ALA A 186 7.05 6.76 -19.46
N ARG A 187 7.38 7.23 -20.66
CA ARG A 187 7.29 8.64 -21.05
C ARG A 187 5.90 9.21 -20.86
#